data_AF-A0A6L6CB15-F1
#
_entry.id   AF-A0A6L6CB15-F1
#
_cell.length_a   1.000
_cell.length_b   1.000
_cell.length_c   1.000
_cell.angle_alpha   90.00
_cell.angle_beta   90.00
_cell.angle_gamma   90.00
#
_symmetry.space_group_name_H-M   'P 1'
#
loop_
_entity.id
_entity.type
_entity.pdbx_description
1 polymer ?
#
loop_
_entity_poly.entity_id
_entity_poly.type
_entity_poly.pdbx_seq_one_letter_code
_entity_poly.pdbx_strand_id
1 'polypeptide(L)'
;MVETTDSAHSPPTALDLHVLRLLVESQGKIIGRDFLARQTGLESASARRIDASLVAIRRWLGADALVTVRRRGWMLTDNGHKAAETFMLQQVDTSQ
;
A
#
# COMPACT_ATOMS: atom_id res chain seq x y z
N MET A 1 4.16 25.01 11.09
CA MET A 1 5.15 23.95 11.40
C MET A 1 4.38 22.66 11.48
N VAL A 2 4.39 21.85 10.42
CA VAL A 2 3.86 20.47 10.46
C VAL A 2 5.00 19.54 10.05
N GLU A 3 5.89 19.31 11.01
CA GLU A 3 6.90 18.26 10.91
C GLU A 3 6.26 16.96 11.43
N THR A 4 5.86 16.08 10.51
CA THR A 4 5.67 14.65 10.77
C THR A 4 6.07 13.85 9.53
N THR A 5 7.29 14.03 9.05
CA THR A 5 7.93 13.04 8.18
C THR A 5 8.75 12.12 9.08
N ASP A 6 8.06 11.13 9.64
CA ASP A 6 8.64 10.02 10.40
C ASP A 6 9.73 9.32 9.54
N SER A 7 10.99 9.65 9.88
CA SER A 7 12.20 9.38 9.11
C SER A 7 12.75 7.96 9.33
N ALA A 8 11.89 6.96 9.57
CA ALA A 8 12.29 5.57 9.81
C ALA A 8 11.56 4.57 8.89
N HIS A 9 11.03 5.05 7.77
CA HIS A 9 10.37 4.20 6.81
C HIS A 9 11.36 3.56 5.85
N SER A 10 11.39 2.22 5.82
CA SER A 10 12.14 1.49 4.81
C SER A 10 11.74 1.97 3.42
N PRO A 11 12.70 2.10 2.48
CA PRO A 11 12.40 2.54 1.13
C PRO A 11 11.40 1.56 0.48
N PRO A 12 10.42 2.06 -0.27
CA PRO A 12 9.43 1.21 -0.89
C PRO A 12 10.07 0.26 -1.89
N THR A 13 9.79 -1.03 -1.75
CA THR A 13 10.24 -2.03 -2.71
C THR A 13 9.31 -2.05 -3.93
N ALA A 14 9.76 -2.68 -5.02
CA ALA A 14 8.95 -2.86 -6.22
C ALA A 14 7.62 -3.59 -5.93
N LEU A 15 7.62 -4.53 -4.97
CA LEU A 15 6.38 -5.21 -4.55
C LEU A 15 5.45 -4.25 -3.82
N ASP A 16 5.98 -3.42 -2.93
CA ASP A 16 5.17 -2.47 -2.17
C ASP A 16 4.49 -1.46 -3.10
N LEU A 17 5.24 -0.93 -4.07
CA LEU A 17 4.71 -0.04 -5.10
C LEU A 17 3.65 -0.73 -5.97
N HIS A 18 3.86 -2.00 -6.32
CA HIS A 18 2.88 -2.77 -7.09
C HIS A 18 1.58 -3.00 -6.29
N VAL A 19 1.69 -3.41 -5.03
CA VAL A 19 0.53 -3.58 -4.13
C VAL A 19 -0.20 -2.26 -3.92
N LEU A 20 0.54 -1.17 -3.69
CA LEU A 20 -0.01 0.17 -3.55
C LEU A 20 -0.79 0.59 -4.80
N ARG A 21 -0.22 0.37 -5.99
CA ARG A 21 -0.87 0.68 -7.27
C ARG A 21 -2.18 -0.08 -7.44
N LEU A 22 -2.20 -1.37 -7.13
CA LEU A 22 -3.44 -2.17 -7.19
C LEU A 22 -4.51 -1.64 -6.24
N LEU A 23 -4.13 -1.22 -5.03
CA LEU A 23 -5.06 -0.63 -4.07
C LEU A 23 -5.64 0.70 -4.57
N VAL A 24 -4.82 1.55 -5.19
CA VAL A 24 -5.24 2.83 -5.79
C VAL A 24 -6.18 2.61 -6.96
N GLU A 25 -5.83 1.72 -7.90
CA GLU A 25 -6.67 1.36 -9.06
C GLU A 25 -8.03 0.78 -8.64
N SER A 26 -8.09 0.18 -7.46
CA SER A 26 -9.30 -0.44 -6.95
C SER A 26 -10.30 0.53 -6.31
N GLN A 27 -9.96 1.83 -6.16
CA GLN A 27 -10.85 2.93 -5.78
C GLN A 27 -11.94 2.57 -4.74
N GLY A 28 -11.51 2.19 -3.54
CA GLY A 28 -12.42 1.92 -2.41
C GLY A 28 -13.06 0.53 -2.44
N LYS A 29 -12.63 -0.36 -3.34
CA LYS A 29 -13.01 -1.77 -3.30
C LYS A 29 -12.17 -2.53 -2.28
N ILE A 30 -12.78 -3.58 -1.74
CA ILE A 30 -12.09 -4.52 -0.85
C ILE A 30 -11.29 -5.48 -1.72
N ILE A 31 -9.98 -5.50 -1.50
CA ILE A 31 -9.03 -6.33 -2.21
C ILE A 31 -8.56 -7.47 -1.30
N GLY A 32 -8.86 -8.70 -1.73
CA GLY A 32 -8.49 -9.91 -1.02
C GLY A 32 -7.04 -10.31 -1.26
N ARG A 33 -6.52 -11.17 -0.37
CA ARG A 33 -5.14 -11.69 -0.47
C ARG A 33 -4.91 -12.45 -1.77
N ASP A 34 -5.86 -13.30 -2.18
CA ASP A 34 -5.76 -14.08 -3.41
C ASP A 34 -5.73 -13.20 -4.66
N PHE A 35 -6.43 -12.07 -4.65
CA PHE A 35 -6.37 -11.10 -5.73
C PHE A 35 -4.98 -10.47 -5.83
N LEU A 36 -4.42 -10.03 -4.69
CA LEU A 36 -3.06 -9.47 -4.66
C LEU A 36 -2.02 -10.50 -5.10
N ALA A 37 -2.10 -11.73 -4.60
CA ALA A 37 -1.21 -12.82 -4.98
C ALA A 37 -1.25 -13.09 -6.49
N ARG A 38 -2.46 -13.15 -7.07
CA ARG A 38 -2.66 -13.35 -8.51
C ARG A 38 -2.07 -12.22 -9.34
N GLN A 39 -2.31 -10.95 -8.97
CA GLN A 39 -1.85 -9.80 -9.76
C GLN A 39 -0.35 -9.55 -9.63
N THR A 40 0.23 -9.86 -8.48
CA THR A 40 1.68 -9.76 -8.29
C THR A 40 2.43 -10.95 -8.89
N GLY A 41 1.74 -11.98 -9.37
CA GLY A 41 2.35 -13.22 -9.88
C GLY A 41 3.02 -14.05 -8.77
N LEU A 42 2.64 -13.81 -7.52
CA LEU A 42 3.28 -14.37 -6.35
C LEU A 42 2.47 -15.55 -5.81
N GLU A 43 3.05 -16.76 -5.90
CA GLU A 43 2.53 -18.01 -5.33
C GLU A 43 2.46 -17.95 -3.77
N SER A 44 1.80 -18.95 -3.16
CA SER A 44 1.52 -19.08 -1.72
C SER A 44 2.67 -18.70 -0.75
N ALA A 45 3.94 -18.89 -1.15
CA ALA A 45 5.12 -18.55 -0.36
C ALA A 45 5.29 -17.03 -0.11
N SER A 46 4.60 -16.20 -0.88
CA SER A 46 4.75 -14.76 -0.88
C SER A 46 3.62 -14.02 -0.16
N ALA A 47 2.66 -14.74 0.41
CA ALA A 47 1.61 -14.15 1.24
C ALA A 47 2.19 -13.28 2.38
N ARG A 48 3.27 -13.76 3.03
CA ARG A 48 3.98 -12.99 4.05
C ARG A 48 4.62 -11.71 3.52
N ARG A 49 5.03 -11.70 2.25
CA ARG A 49 5.61 -10.51 1.60
C ARG A 49 4.52 -9.49 1.33
N ILE A 50 3.35 -9.93 0.85
CA ILE A 50 2.17 -9.07 0.69
C ILE A 50 1.74 -8.48 2.04
N ASP A 51 1.69 -9.30 3.09
CA ASP A 51 1.37 -8.82 4.45
C ASP A 51 2.39 -7.78 4.93
N ALA A 52 3.69 -8.01 4.69
CA ALA A 52 4.74 -7.05 5.01
C ALA A 52 4.59 -5.74 4.21
N SER A 53 4.28 -5.82 2.91
CA SER A 53 4.00 -4.66 2.07
C SER A 53 2.81 -3.85 2.58
N LEU A 54 1.72 -4.51 2.98
CA LEU A 54 0.55 -3.84 3.54
C LEU A 54 0.87 -3.13 4.85
N VAL A 55 1.71 -3.73 5.70
CA VAL A 55 2.21 -3.08 6.93
C VAL A 55 3.05 -1.86 6.58
N ALA A 56 3.97 -1.95 5.61
CA ALA A 56 4.80 -0.82 5.18
C ALA A 56 3.96 0.32 4.62
N ILE A 57 3.03 0.01 3.69
CA ILE A 57 2.08 0.99 3.10
C ILE A 57 1.27 1.69 4.19
N ARG A 58 0.75 0.95 5.17
CA ARG A 58 -0.01 1.54 6.28
C ARG A 58 0.82 2.52 7.08
N ARG A 59 2.12 2.26 7.24
CA ARG A 59 2.97 3.17 8.00
C ARG A 59 3.38 4.40 7.17
N TRP A 60 3.56 4.27 5.85
CA TRP A 60 3.81 5.42 4.95
C TRP A 60 2.61 6.36 4.82
N LEU A 61 1.42 5.80 4.62
CA LEU A 61 0.20 6.59 4.35
C LEU A 61 -0.54 7.02 5.63
N GLY A 62 -0.19 6.42 6.76
CA GLY A 62 -0.87 6.60 8.03
C GLY A 62 -1.85 5.48 8.36
N ALA A 63 -2.06 5.27 9.67
CA ALA A 63 -2.80 4.13 10.19
C ALA A 63 -4.26 4.04 9.72
N ASP A 64 -4.85 5.18 9.34
CA ASP A 64 -6.24 5.35 8.90
C ASP A 64 -6.41 5.31 7.37
N ALA A 65 -5.31 5.25 6.62
CA ALA A 65 -5.35 5.18 5.16
C ALA A 65 -5.83 3.81 4.66
N LEU A 66 -5.49 2.75 5.39
CA LEU A 66 -5.78 1.36 5.01
C LEU A 66 -6.63 0.66 6.06
N VAL A 67 -7.86 0.30 5.68
CA VAL A 67 -8.79 -0.44 6.53
C VAL A 67 -8.67 -1.92 6.25
N THR A 68 -8.52 -2.70 7.33
CA THR A 68 -8.59 -4.17 7.24
C THR A 68 -10.05 -4.60 7.37
N VAL A 69 -10.59 -5.21 6.31
CA VAL A 69 -11.93 -5.80 6.31
C VAL A 69 -11.82 -7.28 6.61
N ARG A 70 -12.17 -7.65 7.85
CA ARG A 70 -12.01 -9.00 8.41
C ARG A 70 -12.56 -10.08 7.46
N ARG A 71 -11.72 -11.08 7.13
CA ARG A 71 -12.01 -12.22 6.23
C ARG A 71 -12.33 -11.84 4.76
N ARG A 72 -12.23 -10.57 4.38
CA ARG A 72 -12.44 -10.13 2.99
C ARG A 72 -11.19 -9.53 2.35
N GLY A 73 -10.35 -8.84 3.14
CA GLY A 73 -9.10 -8.26 2.65
C GLY A 73 -8.88 -6.86 3.17
N TRP A 74 -8.39 -5.98 2.31
CA TRP A 74 -8.00 -4.61 2.64
C TRP A 74 -8.65 -3.61 1.70
N MET A 75 -8.88 -2.41 2.20
CA MET A 75 -9.51 -1.34 1.44
C MET A 75 -8.82 -0.03 1.78
N LEU A 76 -8.47 0.75 0.76
CA LEU A 76 -8.04 2.13 0.97
C LEU A 76 -9.27 3.00 1.27
N THR A 77 -9.14 3.87 2.26
CA THR A 77 -10.11 4.94 2.52
C THR A 77 -9.95 6.05 1.50
N ASP A 78 -10.92 6.95 1.40
CA ASP A 78 -10.83 8.12 0.52
C ASP A 78 -9.61 9.00 0.86
N ASN A 79 -9.30 9.12 2.16
CA ASN A 79 -8.08 9.81 2.62
C ASN A 79 -6.83 9.01 2.25
N GLY A 80 -6.87 7.68 2.37
CA GLY A 80 -5.78 6.81 1.98
C GLY A 80 -5.47 6.84 0.49
N HIS A 81 -6.48 7.01 -0.37
CA HIS A 81 -6.31 7.23 -1.81
C HIS A 81 -5.52 8.51 -2.11
N LYS A 82 -5.95 9.63 -1.53
CA LYS A 82 -5.25 10.92 -1.72
C LYS A 82 -3.80 10.86 -1.22
N ALA A 83 -3.58 10.23 -0.07
CA ALA A 83 -2.25 10.02 0.49
C ALA A 83 -1.40 9.12 -0.42
N ALA A 84 -1.98 8.04 -0.96
CA ALA A 84 -1.31 7.12 -1.87
C ALA A 84 -0.91 7.80 -3.18
N GLU A 85 -1.80 8.59 -3.78
CA GLU A 85 -1.51 9.36 -4.99
C GLU A 85 -0.38 10.37 -4.75
N THR A 86 -0.44 11.10 -3.63
CA THR A 86 0.61 12.04 -3.23
C THR A 86 1.95 11.33 -3.03
N PHE A 87 1.94 10.18 -2.34
CA PHE A 87 3.13 9.38 -2.11
C PHE A 87 3.72 8.85 -3.42
N MET A 88 2.89 8.34 -4.35
CA MET A 88 3.35 7.84 -5.65
C MET A 88 3.99 8.94 -6.49
N LEU A 89 3.44 10.16 -6.47
CA LEU A 89 4.05 11.32 -7.14
C LEU A 89 5.45 11.62 -6.58
N GLN A 90 5.59 11.66 -5.24
CA GLN A 90 6.87 11.91 -4.58
C GLN A 90 7.94 10.85 -4.89
N GLN A 91 7.54 9.58 -5.08
CA GLN A 91 8.48 8.51 -5.43
C GLN A 91 8.98 8.60 -6.88
N VAL A 92 8.18 9.16 -7.79
CA VAL A 92 8.58 9.38 -9.19
C VAL A 92 9.62 10.49 -9.30
N ASP A 93 9.45 11.58 -8.52
CA ASP A 93 10.41 12.70 -8.48
C ASP A 93 11.78 12.31 -7.88
N THR A 94 11.81 11.30 -7.01
CA THR A 94 13.06 10.85 -6.36
C THR A 94 13.94 9.98 -7.28
N SER A 95 13.43 9.58 -8.46
CA SER A 95 14.14 8.73 -9.43
C SER A 95 14.76 9.51 -10.61
N GLN A 96 14.92 10.83 -10.50
CA GLN A 96 15.61 11.68 -11.49
C GLN A 96 17.04 12.03 -11.05
#